data_AF-A0A367J0S5-F1
#
_entry.id   AF-A0A367J0S5-F1
#
_cell.length_a   1.000
_cell.length_b   1.000
_cell.length_c   1.000
_cell.angle_alpha   90.00
_cell.angle_beta   90.00
_cell.angle_gamma   90.00
#
_symmetry.space_group_name_H-M   'P 1'
#
loop_
_entity.id
_entity.type
_entity.pdbx_description
1 polymer ?
#
loop_
_entity_poly.entity_id
_entity_poly.type
_entity_poly.pdbx_seq_one_letter_code
_entity_poly.pdbx_strand_id
1 'polypeptide(L)'
;MEPNTWGGDPNIYTLNLESTAPIPIDTLSNNWQDVRSNNAFDPELRGFCQIATLPNGYQIILQGGNGLNMMNDTILFDVSQKTWQTLTPYIPSNGTKIWGGTATNLPSATMDTIGFFGGTTG
;
A
#
# COMPACT_ATOMS: atom_id res chain seq x y z
N MET A 1 -27.59 4.80 14.09
CA MET A 1 -26.18 5.21 13.91
C MET A 1 -25.84 4.80 12.48
N GLU A 2 -25.75 5.76 11.57
CA GLU A 2 -25.27 5.50 10.21
C GLU A 2 -23.84 4.95 10.31
N PRO A 3 -23.45 3.92 9.54
CA PRO A 3 -22.04 3.53 9.48
C PRO A 3 -21.28 4.71 8.91
N ASN A 4 -20.21 5.15 9.57
CA ASN A 4 -19.26 6.07 8.96
C ASN A 4 -18.81 5.45 7.64
N THR A 5 -19.31 5.97 6.51
CA THR A 5 -18.81 5.65 5.20
C THR A 5 -17.48 6.38 5.08
N TRP A 6 -16.41 5.71 5.54
CA TRP A 6 -15.05 6.17 5.31
C TRP A 6 -14.84 6.22 3.80
N GLY A 7 -15.08 7.40 3.20
CA GLY A 7 -14.73 7.68 1.82
C GLY A 7 -13.22 7.61 1.72
N GLY A 8 -12.71 6.49 1.23
CA GLY A 8 -11.31 6.41 0.86
C GLY A 8 -11.17 6.39 -0.66
N ASP A 9 -9.93 6.47 -1.08
CA ASP A 9 -9.52 6.51 -2.46
C ASP A 9 -8.51 5.37 -2.70
N PRO A 10 -8.72 4.49 -3.69
CA PRO A 10 -7.76 3.45 -4.06
C PRO A 10 -6.45 3.97 -4.69
N ASN A 11 -6.37 5.27 -5.01
CA ASN A 11 -5.24 5.83 -5.75
C ASN A 11 -3.96 5.97 -4.91
N ILE A 12 -2.82 5.83 -5.58
CA ILE A 12 -1.52 6.19 -5.01
C ILE A 12 -1.26 7.67 -5.26
N TYR A 13 -0.82 8.37 -4.22
CA TYR A 13 -0.35 9.73 -4.29
C TYR A 13 1.12 9.80 -3.95
N THR A 14 1.91 10.49 -4.78
CA THR A 14 3.34 10.72 -4.53
C THR A 14 3.60 12.18 -4.22
N LEU A 15 4.51 12.42 -3.29
CA LEU A 15 5.04 13.74 -2.97
C LEU A 15 6.50 13.80 -3.41
N ASN A 16 6.81 14.61 -4.42
CA ASN A 16 8.19 14.87 -4.82
C ASN A 16 8.79 15.98 -3.93
N LEU A 17 9.85 15.66 -3.20
CA LEU A 17 10.61 16.59 -2.34
C LEU A 17 11.91 17.07 -3.01
N GLU A 18 12.23 16.58 -4.21
CA GLU A 18 13.44 16.95 -4.93
C GLU A 18 13.42 18.44 -5.25
N SER A 19 14.56 19.08 -4.99
CA SER A 19 14.82 20.46 -5.35
C SER A 19 16.26 20.59 -5.82
N THR A 20 16.46 21.31 -6.91
CA THR A 20 17.80 21.60 -7.44
C THR A 20 18.54 22.68 -6.64
N ALA A 21 17.91 23.24 -5.61
CA ALA A 21 18.49 24.20 -4.68
C ALA A 21 18.03 23.93 -3.23
N PRO A 22 18.83 24.24 -2.20
CA PRO A 22 18.38 24.19 -0.82
C PRO A 22 17.16 25.09 -0.62
N ILE A 23 16.05 24.52 -0.15
CA ILE A 23 14.81 25.25 0.15
C ILE A 23 14.40 25.00 1.61
N PRO A 24 14.02 26.05 2.37
CA PRO A 24 13.46 25.90 3.70
C PRO A 24 12.23 24.97 3.71
N ILE A 25 12.12 24.12 4.73
CA ILE A 25 11.06 23.08 4.83
C ILE A 25 9.64 23.66 4.83
N ASP A 26 9.48 24.88 5.34
CA ASP A 26 8.24 25.66 5.36
C ASP A 26 7.86 26.26 3.99
N THR A 27 8.82 26.29 3.06
CA THR A 27 8.64 26.76 1.66
C THR A 27 8.72 25.63 0.64
N LEU A 28 9.00 24.40 1.08
CA LEU A 28 9.02 23.22 0.23
C LEU A 28 7.64 23.06 -0.42
N SER A 29 7.57 23.27 -1.73
CA SER A 29 6.31 23.12 -2.46
C SER A 29 5.92 21.64 -2.44
N ASN A 30 4.80 21.33 -1.83
CA ASN A 30 4.29 19.96 -1.82
C ASN A 30 3.70 19.62 -3.19
N ASN A 31 4.52 19.09 -4.08
CA ASN A 31 4.13 18.65 -5.41
C ASN A 31 3.48 17.27 -5.34
N TRP A 32 2.29 17.22 -4.76
CA TRP A 32 1.45 16.03 -4.74
C TRP A 32 0.99 15.69 -6.16
N GLN A 33 1.10 14.43 -6.54
CA GLN A 33 0.64 13.91 -7.82
C GLN A 33 -0.14 12.62 -7.64
N ASP A 34 -1.25 12.51 -8.37
CA ASP A 34 -2.00 11.26 -8.57
C ASP A 34 -1.17 10.32 -9.47
N VAL A 35 -0.93 9.10 -9.01
CA VAL A 35 -0.30 8.03 -9.79
C VAL A 35 -1.37 7.07 -10.29
N ARG A 36 -1.87 7.36 -11.49
CA ARG A 36 -2.80 6.46 -12.18
C ARG A 36 -2.12 5.20 -12.67
N SER A 37 -2.80 4.07 -12.47
CA SER A 37 -2.34 2.79 -13.00
C SER A 37 -2.49 2.74 -14.52
N ASN A 38 -1.58 1.98 -15.16
CA ASN A 38 -1.57 1.71 -16.59
C ASN A 38 -2.36 0.44 -16.94
N ASN A 39 -2.93 -0.25 -15.96
CA ASN A 39 -3.75 -1.45 -16.17
C ASN A 39 -5.15 -1.30 -15.52
N ALA A 40 -6.09 -2.09 -16.02
CA ALA A 40 -7.50 -2.08 -15.59
C ALA A 40 -7.74 -2.79 -14.24
N PHE A 41 -6.69 -2.98 -13.44
CA PHE A 41 -6.78 -3.62 -12.13
C PHE A 41 -7.40 -2.65 -11.13
N ASP A 42 -8.40 -3.12 -10.38
CA ASP A 42 -9.00 -2.38 -9.28
C ASP A 42 -8.33 -2.82 -7.97
N PRO A 43 -7.51 -1.96 -7.31
CA PRO A 43 -6.93 -2.29 -6.02
C PRO A 43 -7.96 -2.21 -4.88
N GLU A 44 -9.20 -1.81 -5.20
CA GLU A 44 -10.35 -1.69 -4.29
C GLU A 44 -10.17 -0.59 -3.25
N LEU A 45 -11.28 -0.17 -2.65
CA LEU A 45 -11.24 0.70 -1.47
C LEU A 45 -10.82 -0.11 -0.24
N ARG A 46 -9.75 0.30 0.44
CA ARG A 46 -9.16 -0.45 1.56
C ARG A 46 -8.68 0.50 2.66
N GLY A 47 -9.12 0.29 3.91
CA GLY A 47 -8.58 0.96 5.09
C GLY A 47 -7.68 0.02 5.90
N PHE A 48 -6.73 0.57 6.66
CA PHE A 48 -5.91 -0.18 7.63
C PHE A 48 -5.12 -1.37 7.03
N CYS A 49 -4.67 -1.26 5.78
CA CYS A 49 -3.76 -2.26 5.19
C CYS A 49 -2.39 -2.22 5.86
N GLN A 50 -1.68 -3.34 5.83
CA GLN A 50 -0.24 -3.35 6.07
C GLN A 50 0.48 -2.98 4.78
N ILE A 51 1.42 -2.03 4.82
CA ILE A 51 2.06 -1.48 3.62
C ILE A 51 3.56 -1.39 3.82
N ALA A 52 4.34 -1.82 2.82
CA ALA A 52 5.77 -1.61 2.77
C ALA A 52 6.26 -1.52 1.31
N THR A 53 7.32 -0.76 1.09
CA THR A 53 8.07 -0.76 -0.18
C THR A 53 9.03 -1.94 -0.18
N LEU A 54 9.15 -2.69 -1.29
CA LEU A 54 10.22 -3.67 -1.40
C LEU A 54 11.59 -2.98 -1.42
N PRO A 55 12.66 -3.66 -0.97
CA PRO A 55 13.99 -3.04 -0.89
C PRO A 55 14.58 -2.55 -2.21
N ASN A 56 14.07 -3.03 -3.35
CA ASN A 56 14.42 -2.46 -4.66
C ASN A 56 13.93 -1.01 -4.86
N GLY A 57 13.00 -0.52 -4.03
CA GLY A 57 12.45 0.83 -4.07
C GLY A 57 11.41 1.07 -5.17
N TYR A 58 11.13 0.08 -6.02
CA TYR A 58 10.23 0.21 -7.17
C TYR A 58 8.88 -0.47 -6.99
N GLN A 59 8.65 -1.13 -5.87
CA GLN A 59 7.45 -1.91 -5.65
C GLN A 59 6.87 -1.65 -4.27
N ILE A 60 5.55 -1.58 -4.18
CA ILE A 60 4.81 -1.36 -2.94
C ILE A 60 3.90 -2.57 -2.75
N ILE A 61 3.99 -3.24 -1.60
CA ILE A 61 3.11 -4.34 -1.23
C ILE A 61 2.09 -3.86 -0.22
N LEU A 62 0.82 -4.17 -0.49
CA LEU A 62 -0.29 -4.01 0.44
C LEU A 62 -0.80 -5.41 0.81
N GLN A 63 -1.00 -5.65 2.11
CA GLN A 63 -1.60 -6.88 2.62
C GLN A 63 -2.79 -6.56 3.53
N GLY A 64 -3.84 -7.36 3.40
CA GLY A 64 -5.03 -7.23 4.23
C GLY A 64 -5.74 -5.91 4.04
N GLY A 65 -6.45 -5.44 5.06
CA GLY A 65 -7.27 -4.24 5.04
C GLY A 65 -8.73 -4.52 5.33
N ASN A 66 -9.47 -3.45 5.58
CA ASN A 66 -10.89 -3.46 5.88
C ASN A 66 -11.63 -2.60 4.84
N GLY A 67 -12.29 -3.27 3.90
CA GLY A 67 -13.11 -2.67 2.86
C GLY A 67 -14.30 -3.56 2.53
N LEU A 68 -15.47 -2.95 2.31
CA LEU A 68 -16.74 -3.68 2.14
C LEU A 68 -16.73 -4.70 0.99
N ASN A 69 -15.99 -4.41 -0.09
CA ASN A 69 -15.95 -5.24 -1.30
C ASN A 69 -14.51 -5.67 -1.67
N MET A 70 -13.63 -5.78 -0.67
CA MET A 70 -12.23 -6.13 -0.90
C MET A 70 -12.11 -7.60 -1.33
N MET A 71 -11.70 -7.86 -2.57
CA MET A 71 -11.56 -9.21 -3.12
C MET A 71 -10.12 -9.69 -3.00
N ASN A 72 -9.18 -8.82 -3.34
CA ASN A 72 -7.76 -9.13 -3.26
C ASN A 72 -7.27 -9.00 -1.81
N ASP A 73 -6.38 -9.89 -1.34
CA ASP A 73 -5.80 -9.77 0.01
C ASP A 73 -4.41 -9.14 -0.04
N THR A 74 -3.51 -9.75 -0.83
CA THR A 74 -2.15 -9.26 -1.05
C THR A 74 -2.02 -8.75 -2.48
N ILE A 75 -1.69 -7.47 -2.63
CA ILE A 75 -1.50 -6.81 -3.93
C ILE A 75 -0.17 -6.08 -3.96
N LEU A 76 0.39 -5.94 -5.16
CA LEU A 76 1.63 -5.23 -5.40
C LEU A 76 1.42 -4.16 -6.47
N PHE A 77 1.92 -2.96 -6.21
CA PHE A 77 2.07 -1.93 -7.21
C PHE A 77 3.51 -1.85 -7.67
N ASP A 78 3.75 -2.03 -8.96
CA ASP A 78 5.04 -1.75 -9.59
C ASP A 78 5.08 -0.29 -10.04
N VAL A 79 5.94 0.51 -9.42
CA VAL A 79 6.07 1.95 -9.66
C VAL A 79 6.66 2.24 -11.04
N SER A 80 7.55 1.37 -11.54
CA SER A 80 8.19 1.56 -12.84
C SER A 80 7.21 1.39 -14.00
N GLN A 81 6.32 0.41 -13.88
CA GLN A 81 5.29 0.11 -14.87
C GLN A 81 3.96 0.82 -14.59
N LYS A 82 3.80 1.34 -13.36
CA LYS A 82 2.54 1.83 -12.78
C LYS A 82 1.42 0.81 -12.90
N THR A 83 1.70 -0.44 -12.53
CA THR A 83 0.73 -1.53 -12.66
C THR A 83 0.48 -2.19 -11.32
N TRP A 84 -0.78 -2.50 -11.06
CA TRP A 84 -1.16 -3.35 -9.95
C TRP A 84 -1.22 -4.82 -10.34
N GLN A 85 -0.97 -5.71 -9.40
CA GLN A 85 -1.21 -7.14 -9.54
C GLN A 85 -1.58 -7.78 -8.20
N THR A 86 -2.34 -8.87 -8.28
CA THR A 86 -2.58 -9.75 -7.13
C THR A 86 -1.36 -10.66 -6.93
N LEU A 87 -0.93 -10.81 -5.69
CA LEU A 87 0.03 -11.83 -5.29
C LEU A 87 -0.70 -13.00 -4.64
N THR A 88 0.02 -14.12 -4.42
CA THR A 88 -0.51 -15.23 -3.64
C THR A 88 -1.00 -14.72 -2.28
N PRO A 89 -2.30 -14.84 -1.95
CA PRO A 89 -2.84 -14.25 -0.73
C PRO A 89 -2.32 -15.01 0.48
N TYR A 90 -2.00 -14.26 1.54
CA TYR A 90 -1.93 -14.87 2.86
C TYR A 90 -3.35 -15.14 3.35
N ILE A 91 -3.65 -16.39 3.69
CA ILE A 91 -4.94 -16.78 4.24
C ILE A 91 -4.73 -17.18 5.69
N PRO A 92 -5.11 -16.34 6.67
CA PRO A 92 -5.06 -16.71 8.07
C PRO A 92 -5.89 -17.96 8.37
N SER A 93 -5.53 -18.70 9.42
CA SER A 93 -6.18 -19.98 9.74
C SER A 93 -7.68 -19.89 10.05
N ASN A 94 -8.16 -18.72 10.47
CA ASN A 94 -9.58 -18.44 10.69
C ASN A 94 -10.31 -17.96 9.41
N GLY A 95 -9.62 -17.86 8.28
CA GLY A 95 -10.18 -17.46 6.99
C GLY A 95 -10.55 -15.98 6.88
N THR A 96 -10.27 -15.17 7.90
CA THR A 96 -10.65 -13.75 7.92
C THR A 96 -9.47 -12.85 7.56
N LYS A 97 -9.78 -11.74 6.91
CA LYS A 97 -8.78 -10.75 6.45
C LYS A 97 -8.16 -10.04 7.67
N ILE A 98 -6.86 -9.83 7.63
CA ILE A 98 -6.13 -9.06 8.67
C ILE A 98 -6.18 -7.58 8.33
N TRP A 99 -6.30 -6.73 9.35
CA TRP A 99 -6.19 -5.29 9.19
C TRP A 99 -5.58 -4.65 10.44
N GLY A 100 -5.01 -3.45 10.29
CA GLY A 100 -4.40 -2.68 11.37
C GLY A 100 -3.05 -3.22 11.86
N GLY A 101 -2.38 -4.06 11.06
CA GLY A 101 -1.03 -4.53 11.34
C GLY A 101 0.06 -3.61 10.79
N THR A 102 1.31 -4.03 10.95
CA THR A 102 2.49 -3.35 10.40
C THR A 102 3.20 -4.25 9.39
N ALA A 103 3.85 -3.63 8.39
CA ALA A 103 4.81 -4.28 7.50
C ALA A 103 6.16 -3.54 7.55
N THR A 104 7.25 -4.29 7.41
CA THR A 104 8.60 -3.71 7.29
C THR A 104 9.50 -4.60 6.45
N ASN A 105 10.50 -3.99 5.82
CA ASN A 105 11.55 -4.74 5.14
C ASN A 105 12.41 -5.49 6.16
N LEU A 106 12.62 -6.78 5.90
CA LEU A 106 13.54 -7.61 6.65
C LEU A 106 14.81 -7.81 5.82
N PRO A 107 16.00 -7.57 6.38
CA PRO A 107 17.25 -7.91 5.71
C PRO A 107 17.26 -9.41 5.35
N SER A 108 17.36 -9.71 4.07
CA SER A 108 17.51 -11.07 3.57
C SER A 108 18.60 -11.10 2.50
N ALA A 109 19.12 -12.29 2.20
CA ALA A 109 20.20 -12.44 1.22
C ALA A 109 19.82 -11.93 -0.18
N THR A 110 18.53 -11.92 -0.51
CA THR A 110 18.01 -11.40 -1.79
C THR A 110 17.43 -9.99 -1.66
N MET A 111 17.30 -9.45 -0.46
CA MET A 111 16.62 -8.17 -0.18
C MET A 111 15.18 -8.15 -0.72
N ASP A 112 14.46 -9.28 -0.65
CA ASP A 112 13.09 -9.38 -1.17
C ASP A 112 12.10 -9.85 -0.09
N THR A 113 12.41 -9.60 1.18
CA THR A 113 11.60 -10.10 2.29
C THR A 113 10.94 -8.97 3.05
N ILE A 114 9.61 -9.03 3.15
CA ILE A 114 8.81 -8.16 4.00
C ILE A 114 8.27 -8.98 5.16
N GLY A 115 8.47 -8.47 6.38
CA GLY A 115 7.85 -8.99 7.59
C GLY A 115 6.54 -8.29 7.86
N PHE A 116 5.48 -9.06 8.12
CA PHE A 116 4.17 -8.58 8.55
C PHE A 116 3.96 -8.98 10.00
N PHE A 117 3.51 -8.07 10.85
CA PHE A 117 3.30 -8.33 12.28
C PHE A 117 2.08 -7.60 12.86
N GLY A 118 1.42 -8.26 13.82
CA GLY A 118 0.26 -7.73 14.52
C GLY A 118 -1.01 -7.72 13.67
N GLY A 119 -1.85 -6.71 13.88
CA GLY A 119 -3.16 -6.61 13.28
C GLY A 119 -4.22 -7.44 14.00
N THR A 120 -5.47 -7.26 13.57
CA THR A 120 -6.61 -8.01 14.07
C THR A 120 -7.34 -8.66 12.91
N THR A 121 -8.03 -9.74 13.21
CA THR A 121 -8.98 -10.40 12.33
C THR A 121 -10.39 -10.11 12.83
N GLY A 122 -11.32 -9.83 11.91
CA GLY A 122 -12.76 -9.75 12.22
C GLY A 122 -13.36 -11.12 12.48
#